data_AF-A0A359DF46-F1
#
_entry.id   AF-A0A359DF46-F1
#
_cell.length_a   1.000
_cell.length_b   1.000
_cell.length_c   1.000
_cell.angle_alpha   90.00
_cell.angle_beta   90.00
_cell.angle_gamma   90.00
#
_symmetry.space_group_name_H-M   'P 1'
#
loop_
_entity.id
_entity.type
_entity.pdbx_description
1 polymer ?
#
loop_
_entity_poly.entity_id
_entity_poly.type
_entity_poly.pdbx_seq_one_letter_code
_entity_poly.pdbx_strand_id
1 'polypeptide(L)'
;KVAKLVCHYHQWTYELDGRLLFAGTEMGADFDMQEYGLKPVQCKTAGGYIFISLAQNPPAIDDFLATLAHYMEPYDMENTKVAVQTTLMEKANWKLVL
;
A
#
# COMPACT_ATOMS: atom_id res chain seq x y z
N LYS A 1 4.19 -9.61 -20.47
CA LYS A 1 4.13 -8.15 -20.21
C LYS A 1 3.49 -7.98 -18.83
N VAL A 2 4.16 -7.35 -17.88
CA VAL A 2 3.58 -7.04 -16.55
C VAL A 2 2.80 -5.72 -16.69
N ALA A 3 1.60 -5.65 -16.10
CA ALA A 3 0.81 -4.43 -16.07
C ALA A 3 1.54 -3.31 -15.30
N LYS A 4 1.32 -2.06 -15.69
CA LYS A 4 1.89 -0.86 -15.05
C LYS A 4 0.79 -0.03 -14.41
N LEU A 5 1.15 0.84 -13.48
CA LEU A 5 0.23 1.83 -12.94
C LEU A 5 0.14 2.97 -13.95
N VAL A 6 -1.04 3.20 -14.53
CA VAL A 6 -1.23 4.22 -15.56
C VAL A 6 -2.21 5.27 -15.06
N CYS A 7 -1.75 6.52 -14.97
CA CYS A 7 -2.60 7.64 -14.61
C CYS A 7 -3.67 7.86 -15.69
N HIS A 8 -4.95 7.89 -15.29
CA HIS A 8 -6.06 8.09 -16.23
C HIS A 8 -6.15 9.50 -16.82
N TYR A 9 -5.40 10.47 -16.29
CA TYR A 9 -5.42 11.84 -16.81
C TYR A 9 -4.56 11.96 -18.08
N HIS A 10 -3.23 11.83 -17.95
CA HIS A 10 -2.27 12.03 -19.05
C HIS A 10 -1.34 10.83 -19.26
N GLN A 11 -1.76 9.64 -18.80
CA GLN A 11 -1.06 8.38 -19.05
C GLN A 11 0.38 8.33 -18.52
N TRP A 12 0.70 9.15 -17.52
CA TRP A 12 1.93 8.94 -16.73
C TRP A 12 1.94 7.51 -16.23
N THR A 13 3.00 6.80 -16.56
CA THR A 13 3.11 5.36 -16.33
C THR A 13 4.20 5.11 -15.31
N TYR A 14 3.87 4.37 -14.26
CA TYR A 14 4.76 4.04 -13.18
C TYR A 14 4.99 2.53 -13.13
N GLU A 15 6.19 2.15 -12.70
CA GLU A 15 6.47 0.80 -12.29
C GLU A 15 5.68 0.46 -11.00
N LEU A 16 5.51 -0.83 -10.70
CA LEU A 16 4.83 -1.27 -9.48
C LEU A 16 5.60 -0.90 -8.18
N ASP A 17 6.88 -0.51 -8.30
CA ASP A 17 7.67 0.06 -7.20
C ASP A 17 7.56 1.59 -7.09
N GLY A 18 6.73 2.22 -7.94
CA GLY A 18 6.45 3.66 -7.90
C GLY A 18 7.37 4.53 -8.75
N ARG A 19 8.43 3.98 -9.37
CA ARG A 19 9.29 4.76 -10.29
C ARG A 19 8.50 5.21 -11.51
N LEU A 20 8.64 6.48 -11.89
CA LEU A 20 8.04 7.02 -13.12
C LEU A 20 8.80 6.46 -14.34
N LEU A 21 8.07 5.82 -15.25
CA LEU A 21 8.60 5.17 -16.47
C LEU A 21 8.27 5.94 -17.75
N PHE A 22 7.22 6.76 -17.74
CA PHE A 22 6.82 7.58 -18.87
C PHE A 22 5.95 8.75 -18.42
N ALA A 23 6.16 9.94 -18.98
CA ALA A 23 5.46 11.17 -18.63
C ALA A 23 4.90 11.95 -19.85
N GLY A 24 4.85 11.32 -21.04
CA GLY A 24 4.53 12.03 -22.28
C GLY A 24 5.76 12.64 -22.96
N THR A 25 5.54 13.32 -24.08
CA THR A 25 6.60 13.99 -24.87
C THR A 25 6.68 15.50 -24.64
N GLU A 26 5.70 16.08 -23.93
CA GLU A 26 5.54 17.53 -23.78
C GLU A 26 6.24 18.11 -22.54
N MET A 27 6.93 17.28 -21.74
CA MET A 27 7.54 17.71 -20.48
C MET A 27 8.81 18.57 -20.66
N GLY A 28 9.40 18.58 -21.86
CA GLY A 28 10.63 19.30 -22.15
C GLY A 28 11.90 18.51 -21.80
N ALA A 29 13.06 19.06 -22.19
CA ALA A 29 14.36 18.40 -22.06
C ALA A 29 14.90 18.36 -20.62
N ASP A 30 14.48 19.30 -19.78
CA ASP A 30 14.96 19.44 -18.39
C ASP A 30 14.14 18.62 -17.38
N PHE A 31 13.20 17.79 -17.85
CA PHE A 31 12.34 17.00 -16.98
C PHE A 31 13.06 15.73 -16.48
N ASP A 32 13.41 15.70 -15.19
CA ASP A 32 13.95 14.50 -14.55
C ASP A 32 12.86 13.64 -13.94
N MET A 33 12.58 12.51 -14.58
CA MET A 33 11.57 11.54 -14.13
C MET A 33 11.86 10.95 -12.75
N GLN A 34 13.11 10.98 -12.27
CA GLN A 34 13.49 10.45 -10.96
C GLN A 34 12.90 11.27 -9.81
N GLU A 35 12.62 12.55 -10.04
CA GLU A 35 12.04 13.45 -9.02
C GLU A 35 10.52 13.26 -8.85
N TYR A 36 9.86 12.56 -9.78
CA TYR A 36 8.39 12.48 -9.87
C TYR A 36 7.84 11.05 -9.72
N GLY A 37 8.54 10.20 -8.97
CA GLY A 37 8.00 8.90 -8.54
C GLY A 37 6.79 9.03 -7.61
N LEU A 38 6.01 7.95 -7.50
CA LEU A 38 4.93 7.87 -6.50
C LEU A 38 5.53 7.98 -5.09
N LYS A 39 4.87 8.76 -4.22
CA LYS A 39 5.30 8.89 -2.82
C LYS A 39 5.09 7.56 -2.10
N PRO A 40 6.15 6.95 -1.52
CA PRO A 40 6.01 5.67 -0.86
C PRO A 40 5.24 5.81 0.47
N VAL A 41 4.56 4.74 0.85
CA VAL A 41 3.95 4.56 2.17
C VAL A 41 4.66 3.40 2.84
N GLN A 42 4.98 3.54 4.13
CA GLN A 42 5.64 2.48 4.88
C GLN A 42 4.70 1.29 5.03
N CYS A 43 5.16 0.10 4.66
CA CYS A 43 4.36 -1.12 4.63
C CYS A 43 5.11 -2.26 5.34
N LYS A 44 4.41 -3.00 6.20
CA LYS A 44 4.91 -4.23 6.83
C LYS A 44 3.83 -5.30 6.79
N THR A 45 4.24 -6.57 6.77
CA THR A 45 3.32 -7.71 6.77
C THR A 45 3.64 -8.67 7.92
N ALA A 46 2.62 -9.29 8.49
CA ALA A 46 2.75 -10.35 9.49
C ALA A 46 1.45 -11.13 9.63
N GLY A 47 1.53 -12.44 9.85
CA GLY A 47 0.36 -13.30 10.10
C GLY A 47 -0.73 -13.22 9.02
N GLY A 48 -0.36 -12.97 7.75
CA GLY A 48 -1.31 -12.78 6.64
C GLY A 48 -1.97 -11.40 6.54
N TYR A 49 -1.60 -10.45 7.42
CA TYR A 49 -2.11 -9.08 7.40
C TYR A 49 -1.09 -8.09 6.82
N ILE A 50 -1.59 -6.98 6.26
CA ILE A 50 -0.80 -5.87 5.71
C ILE A 50 -1.08 -4.62 6.55
N PHE A 51 -0.03 -4.01 7.08
CA PHE A 51 -0.08 -2.77 7.87
C PHE A 51 0.63 -1.64 7.14
N ILE A 52 0.06 -0.44 7.20
CA ILE A 52 0.64 0.77 6.60
C ILE A 52 0.85 1.87 7.65
N SER A 53 1.82 2.74 7.41
CA SER A 53 2.00 3.99 8.17
C SER A 53 2.24 5.17 7.25
N LEU A 54 1.49 6.25 7.49
CA LEU A 54 1.62 7.53 6.79
C LEU A 54 2.68 8.46 7.43
N ALA A 55 3.25 8.06 8.58
CA ALA A 55 4.29 8.82 9.23
C ALA A 55 5.62 8.67 8.47
N GLN A 56 6.38 9.77 8.38
CA GLN A 56 7.74 9.72 7.83
C GLN A 56 8.65 8.79 8.64
N ASN A 57 8.48 8.82 9.97
CA ASN A 57 9.14 7.92 10.91
C ASN A 57 8.05 7.05 11.55
N PRO A 58 7.78 5.85 11.01
CA PRO A 58 6.75 4.98 11.54
C PRO A 58 7.09 4.51 12.95
N PRO A 59 6.10 4.31 13.83
CA PRO A 59 6.35 3.71 15.14
C PRO A 59 6.92 2.30 14.99
N ALA A 60 7.78 1.91 15.93
CA ALA A 60 8.27 0.54 16.02
C ALA A 60 7.12 -0.38 16.44
N ILE A 61 6.71 -1.27 15.54
CA ILE A 61 5.65 -2.26 15.77
C ILE A 61 6.17 -3.70 15.61
N ASP A 62 7.48 -3.90 15.54
CA ASP A 62 8.08 -5.20 15.23
C ASP A 62 7.74 -6.29 16.26
N ASP A 63 7.72 -5.94 17.55
CA ASP A 63 7.30 -6.87 18.61
C ASP A 63 5.83 -7.30 18.46
N PHE A 64 4.97 -6.35 18.05
CA PHE A 64 3.58 -6.64 17.73
C PHE A 64 3.46 -7.57 16.51
N LEU A 65 4.24 -7.33 15.45
CA LEU A 65 4.24 -8.17 14.25
C LEU A 65 4.74 -9.58 14.54
N ALA A 66 5.78 -9.74 15.36
CA ALA A 66 6.28 -11.05 15.78
C ALA A 66 5.22 -11.82 16.59
N THR A 67 4.55 -11.13 17.52
CA THR A 67 3.44 -11.70 18.30
C THR A 67 2.29 -12.13 17.38
N LEU A 68 1.87 -11.27 16.46
CA LEU A 68 0.80 -11.57 15.52
C LEU A 68 1.15 -12.77 14.64
N ALA A 69 2.36 -12.84 14.10
CA ALA A 69 2.80 -13.96 13.27
C ALA A 69 2.72 -15.30 14.02
N HIS A 70 3.18 -15.33 15.28
CA HIS A 70 3.10 -16.53 16.11
C HIS A 70 1.65 -17.00 16.34
N TYR A 71 0.76 -16.07 16.70
CA TYR A 71 -0.63 -16.42 16.96
C TYR A 71 -1.39 -16.83 15.69
N MET A 72 -1.01 -16.30 14.52
CA MET A 72 -1.67 -16.59 13.24
C MET A 72 -1.14 -17.86 12.55
N GLU A 73 -0.01 -18.41 12.98
CA GLU A 73 0.62 -19.60 12.38
C GLU A 73 -0.35 -20.79 12.18
N PRO A 74 -1.21 -21.18 13.15
CA PRO A 74 -2.08 -22.34 12.99
C PRO A 74 -3.22 -22.15 11.96
N TYR A 75 -3.46 -20.92 11.51
CA TYR A 75 -4.61 -20.57 10.66
C TYR A 75 -4.31 -20.61 9.16
N ASP A 76 -3.07 -20.92 8.78
CA ASP A 76 -2.64 -21.05 7.38
C ASP A 76 -3.07 -19.86 6.51
N MET A 77 -2.80 -18.66 7.02
CA MET A 77 -3.35 -17.41 6.49
C MET A 77 -2.98 -17.17 5.01
N GLU A 78 -1.84 -17.71 4.55
CA GLU A 78 -1.39 -17.60 3.15
C GLU A 78 -2.33 -18.31 2.15
N ASN A 79 -3.05 -19.34 2.60
CA ASN A 79 -3.99 -20.11 1.77
C ASN A 79 -5.45 -19.65 1.92
N THR A 80 -5.70 -18.56 2.65
CA THR A 80 -7.04 -18.01 2.83
C THR A 80 -7.48 -17.17 1.64
N LYS A 81 -8.80 -16.93 1.54
CA LYS A 81 -9.39 -15.98 0.59
C LYS A 81 -10.56 -15.25 1.23
N VAL A 82 -10.81 -14.02 0.78
CA VAL A 82 -11.99 -13.25 1.20
C VAL A 82 -13.25 -13.94 0.67
N ALA A 83 -14.03 -14.55 1.57
CA ALA A 83 -15.28 -15.20 1.21
C ALA A 83 -16.42 -14.19 1.02
N VAL A 84 -16.50 -13.21 1.92
CA VAL A 84 -17.50 -12.12 1.91
C VAL A 84 -16.84 -10.86 2.47
N GLN A 85 -17.18 -9.70 1.91
CA GLN A 85 -16.81 -8.40 2.44
C GLN A 85 -18.07 -7.54 2.58
N THR A 86 -18.21 -6.83 3.69
CA THR A 86 -19.31 -5.90 3.93
C THR A 86 -18.75 -4.56 4.40
N THR A 87 -19.24 -3.47 3.81
CA THR A 87 -18.89 -2.11 4.19
C THR A 87 -20.11 -1.45 4.82
N LEU A 88 -19.97 -1.00 6.07
CA LEU A 88 -21.02 -0.32 6.82
C LEU A 88 -20.58 1.11 7.15
N MET A 89 -21.55 2.03 7.20
CA MET A 89 -21.33 3.41 7.60
C MET A 89 -22.13 3.69 8.86
N GLU A 90 -21.44 3.90 9.97
CA GLU A 90 -22.04 4.25 11.24
C GLU A 90 -21.92 5.75 11.50
N LYS A 91 -23.01 6.39 11.91
CA LYS A 91 -23.02 7.81 12.30
C LYS A 91 -22.50 8.00 13.73
N ALA A 92 -21.33 7.45 14.01
CA ALA A 92 -20.69 7.47 15.32
C ALA A 92 -19.21 7.89 15.20
N ASN A 93 -18.63 8.38 16.29
CA ASN A 93 -17.19 8.54 16.36
C ASN A 93 -16.51 7.17 16.40
N TRP A 94 -15.37 6.99 15.73
CA TRP A 94 -14.65 5.71 15.72
C TRP A 94 -14.33 5.15 17.12
N LYS A 95 -14.14 6.02 18.12
CA LYS A 95 -13.91 5.61 19.52
C LYS A 95 -15.12 4.99 20.21
N LEU A 96 -16.32 5.17 19.66
CA LEU A 96 -17.55 4.52 20.16
C LEU A 96 -17.79 3.15 19.50
N VAL A 97 -17.09 2.87 18.39
CA VAL A 97 -17.18 1.59 17.66
C VAL A 97 -16.23 0.56 18.27
N LEU A 98 -15.07 1.01 18.77
CA LEU A 98 -14.13 0.21 19.57
C LEU A 98 -14.64 0.02 20.99
#